data_AF-A0A2N2QXT2-F1
#
_entry.id   AF-A0A2N2QXT2-F1
#
_cell.length_a   1.000
_cell.length_b   1.000
_cell.length_c   1.000
_cell.angle_alpha   90.00
_cell.angle_beta   90.00
_cell.angle_gamma   90.00
#
_symmetry.space_group_name_H-M   'P 1'
#
loop_
_entity.id
_entity.type
_entity.pdbx_description
1 polymer ?
#
loop_
_entity_poly.entity_id
_entity_poly.type
_entity_poly.pdbx_seq_one_letter_code
_entity_poly.pdbx_strand_id
1 'polypeptide(L)'
;MKQFPVAVIIEKLSLDNRWISEKWEAIGVVPAFETAVDVPTRQIFADERRRRFLVGRYDLELFRDEVENYHLNLTSPEPRVFVQWRLENDFAQPREVTVSYGEAARWLDSGEQCDGVPMPPEIAEWLGDFVNTHYKPAPRKKIRRNDPFAERQP
;
A
#
# COMPACT_ATOMS: atom_id res chain seq x y z
N MET A 1 -15.41 -5.23 9.36
CA MET A 1 -14.76 -4.62 8.20
C MET A 1 -14.81 -3.11 8.42
N LYS A 2 -13.65 -2.44 8.48
CA LYS A 2 -13.58 -0.98 8.44
C LYS A 2 -13.15 -0.61 7.01
N GLN A 3 -13.74 0.45 6.45
CA GLN A 3 -13.40 0.96 5.13
C GLN A 3 -12.93 2.41 5.22
N PHE A 4 -11.98 2.79 4.38
CA PHE A 4 -11.50 4.16 4.22
C PHE A 4 -11.41 4.49 2.72
N PRO A 5 -12.34 5.29 2.17
CA PRO A 5 -12.34 5.62 0.75
C PRO A 5 -11.18 6.54 0.38
N VAL A 6 -10.49 6.20 -0.70
CA VAL A 6 -9.37 6.98 -1.25
C VAL A 6 -9.47 7.17 -2.75
N ALA A 7 -8.93 8.27 -3.25
CA ALA A 7 -8.62 8.46 -4.66
C ALA A 7 -7.11 8.32 -4.86
N VAL A 8 -6.72 7.72 -5.97
CA VAL A 8 -5.31 7.46 -6.29
C VAL A 8 -4.77 8.56 -7.19
N ILE A 9 -3.53 9.00 -6.93
CA ILE A 9 -2.81 9.90 -7.81
C ILE A 9 -1.83 9.08 -8.65
N ILE A 10 -2.05 9.07 -9.96
CA ILE A 10 -1.20 8.40 -10.95
C ILE A 10 -0.38 9.46 -11.69
N GLU A 11 0.92 9.24 -11.83
CA GLU A 11 1.81 10.08 -12.63
C GLU A 11 2.21 9.34 -13.92
N LYS A 12 2.12 10.07 -15.04
CA LYS A 12 2.77 9.73 -16.30
C LYS A 12 3.98 10.63 -16.46
N LEU A 13 5.16 10.04 -16.58
CA LEU A 13 6.41 10.74 -16.89
C LEU A 13 6.87 10.37 -18.30
N SER A 14 6.93 11.36 -19.19
CA SER A 14 7.55 11.22 -20.51
C SER A 14 9.07 11.13 -20.37
N LEU A 15 9.63 10.08 -20.94
CA LEU A 15 11.05 9.77 -20.92
C LEU A 15 11.67 10.04 -22.29
N ASP A 16 12.85 10.66 -22.29
CA ASP A 16 13.67 10.77 -23.49
C ASP A 16 14.57 9.53 -23.60
N ASN A 17 13.96 8.40 -23.97
CA ASN A 17 14.62 7.12 -24.13
C ASN A 17 14.09 6.40 -25.37
N ARG A 18 15.01 5.78 -26.13
CA ARG A 18 14.70 5.08 -27.39
C ARG A 18 13.81 3.85 -27.24
N TRP A 19 13.73 3.27 -26.04
CA TRP A 19 13.05 2.00 -25.81
C TRP A 19 11.75 2.12 -25.01
N ILE A 20 11.63 3.14 -24.17
CA ILE A 20 10.48 3.39 -23.31
C ILE A 20 10.22 4.90 -23.34
N SER A 21 9.10 5.31 -23.93
CA SER A 21 8.72 6.73 -24.06
C SER A 21 8.06 7.29 -22.80
N GLU A 22 7.58 6.42 -21.91
CA GLU A 22 6.81 6.81 -20.75
C GLU A 22 6.96 5.85 -19.58
N LYS A 23 6.92 6.40 -18.37
CA LYS A 23 6.84 5.67 -17.12
C LYS A 23 5.54 6.04 -16.42
N TRP A 24 4.88 5.04 -15.85
CA TRP A 24 3.68 5.20 -15.05
C TRP A 24 3.96 4.74 -13.62
N GLU A 25 3.49 5.51 -12.64
CA GLU A 25 3.59 5.17 -11.22
C GLU A 25 2.39 5.72 -10.45
N ALA A 26 1.94 5.01 -9.42
CA ALA A 26 1.16 5.62 -8.36
C ALA A 26 2.07 6.42 -7.44
N ILE A 27 1.72 7.67 -7.18
CA ILE A 27 2.57 8.62 -6.43
C ILE A 27 1.91 9.13 -5.15
N GLY A 28 0.62 8.87 -4.95
CA GLY A 28 -0.09 9.28 -3.75
C GLY A 28 -1.51 8.74 -3.68
N VAL A 29 -2.10 8.86 -2.50
CA VAL A 29 -3.53 8.66 -2.27
C VAL A 29 -4.06 9.82 -1.43
N VAL A 30 -5.33 10.15 -1.62
CA VAL A 30 -6.03 11.17 -0.83
C VAL A 30 -7.38 10.65 -0.35
N PRO A 31 -7.86 11.05 0.84
CA PRO A 31 -9.21 10.71 1.29
C PRO A 31 -10.28 11.13 0.27
N ALA A 32 -11.28 10.28 0.06
CA ALA A 32 -12.30 10.44 -0.98
C ALA A 32 -13.73 10.20 -0.46
N PHE A 33 -14.01 10.59 0.79
CA PHE A 33 -15.31 10.39 1.43
C PHE A 33 -16.47 11.09 0.70
N GLU A 34 -16.21 12.23 0.07
CA GLU A 34 -17.22 13.02 -0.66
C GLU A 34 -17.25 12.71 -2.16
N THR A 35 -16.37 11.84 -2.63
CA THR A 35 -16.24 11.49 -4.05
C THR A 35 -17.27 10.43 -4.43
N ALA A 36 -17.94 10.59 -5.57
CA ALA A 36 -18.80 9.54 -6.12
C ALA A 36 -17.96 8.37 -6.67
N VAL A 37 -18.51 7.14 -6.66
CA VAL A 37 -17.79 5.94 -7.11
C VAL A 37 -17.35 6.04 -8.58
N ASP A 38 -18.22 6.56 -9.45
CA ASP A 38 -17.98 6.65 -10.89
C ASP A 38 -17.46 8.03 -11.34
N VAL A 39 -16.67 8.70 -10.51
CA VAL A 39 -16.09 9.99 -10.87
C VAL A 39 -15.12 9.82 -12.06
N PRO A 40 -15.21 10.65 -13.11
CA PRO A 40 -14.25 10.57 -14.21
C PRO A 40 -12.85 10.97 -13.73
N THR A 41 -11.84 10.32 -14.32
CA THR A 41 -10.43 10.68 -14.10
C THR A 41 -10.19 12.16 -14.38
N ARG A 42 -9.58 12.85 -13.42
CA ARG A 42 -9.30 14.28 -13.50
C ARG A 42 -7.81 14.52 -13.58
N GLN A 43 -7.33 15.20 -14.61
CA GLN A 43 -5.95 15.71 -14.62
C GLN A 43 -5.82 16.83 -13.59
N ILE A 44 -4.88 16.69 -12.66
CA ILE A 44 -4.66 17.64 -11.56
C ILE A 44 -3.36 18.44 -11.71
N PHE A 45 -2.46 17.98 -12.57
CA PHE A 45 -1.19 18.63 -12.85
C PHE A 45 -0.71 18.25 -14.26
N ALA A 46 -0.08 19.20 -14.94
CA ALA A 46 0.67 18.93 -16.16
C ALA A 46 1.81 19.95 -16.35
N ASP A 47 2.97 19.44 -16.75
CA ASP A 47 4.09 20.20 -17.29
C ASP A 47 4.59 19.56 -18.59
N GLU A 48 5.76 19.97 -19.09
CA GLU A 48 6.36 19.45 -20.32
C GLU A 48 6.59 17.94 -20.33
N ARG A 49 6.86 17.32 -19.17
CA ARG A 49 7.22 15.91 -19.05
C ARG A 49 6.29 15.11 -18.17
N ARG A 50 5.57 15.73 -17.25
CA ARG A 50 4.78 15.06 -16.22
C ARG A 50 3.32 15.41 -16.37
N ARG A 51 2.48 14.40 -16.19
CA ARG A 51 1.03 14.58 -16.02
C ARG A 51 0.59 13.78 -14.81
N ARG A 52 -0.24 14.37 -13.97
CA ARG A 52 -0.83 13.67 -12.80
C ARG A 52 -2.33 13.65 -12.90
N PHE A 53 -2.88 12.52 -12.53
CA PHE A 53 -4.29 12.22 -12.61
C PHE A 53 -4.80 11.81 -11.24
N LEU A 54 -5.89 12.40 -10.81
CA LEU A 54 -6.69 11.90 -9.69
C LEU A 54 -7.71 10.91 -10.26
N VAL A 55 -7.63 9.65 -9.82
CA VAL A 55 -8.33 8.52 -10.43
C VAL A 55 -9.27 7.89 -9.42
N GLY A 56 -10.56 7.86 -9.80
CA GLY A 56 -11.60 7.05 -9.17
C GLY A 56 -11.79 7.24 -7.66
N ARG A 57 -12.39 6.22 -7.06
CA ARG A 57 -12.59 6.03 -5.62
C ARG A 57 -12.45 4.55 -5.31
N TYR A 58 -11.50 4.20 -4.45
CA TYR A 58 -11.19 2.84 -4.02
C TYR A 58 -11.35 2.74 -2.51
N ASP A 59 -11.90 1.64 -2.03
CA ASP A 59 -12.06 1.43 -0.59
C ASP A 59 -10.84 0.69 -0.03
N LEU A 60 -10.10 1.32 0.89
CA LEU A 60 -9.13 0.60 1.72
C LEU A 60 -9.88 -0.19 2.78
N GLU A 61 -9.71 -1.51 2.78
CA GLU A 61 -10.43 -2.40 3.69
C GLU A 61 -9.48 -3.06 4.70
N LEU A 62 -9.93 -3.18 5.96
CA LEU A 62 -9.18 -3.88 7.00
C LEU A 62 -9.85 -5.18 7.42
N PHE A 63 -9.03 -6.23 7.44
CA PHE A 63 -9.40 -7.59 7.84
C PHE A 63 -8.60 -8.03 9.08
N ARG A 64 -9.23 -8.81 9.96
CA ARG A 64 -8.62 -9.14 11.27
C ARG A 64 -7.45 -10.12 11.15
N ASP A 65 -7.48 -10.98 10.18
CA ASP A 65 -6.44 -11.95 9.84
C ASP A 65 -5.18 -11.31 9.23
N GLU A 66 -5.31 -10.10 8.68
CA GLU A 66 -4.19 -9.33 8.12
C GLU A 66 -3.57 -8.33 9.13
N VAL A 67 -4.01 -8.34 10.40
CA VAL A 67 -3.59 -7.35 11.43
C VAL A 67 -2.08 -7.32 11.70
N GLU A 68 -1.40 -8.46 11.58
CA GLU A 68 0.06 -8.52 11.74
C GLU A 68 0.76 -7.76 10.61
N ASN A 69 0.27 -7.88 9.37
CA ASN A 69 0.80 -7.14 8.23
C ASN A 69 0.59 -5.63 8.38
N TYR A 70 -0.55 -5.21 8.92
CA TYR A 70 -0.84 -3.81 9.23
C TYR A 70 0.08 -3.24 10.30
N HIS A 71 0.31 -4.00 11.38
CA HIS A 71 1.24 -3.59 12.43
C HIS A 71 2.66 -3.44 11.90
N LEU A 72 3.12 -4.38 11.06
CA LEU A 72 4.44 -4.30 10.43
C LEU A 72 4.58 -3.05 9.55
N ASN A 73 3.55 -2.71 8.78
CA ASN A 73 3.54 -1.50 7.95
C ASN A 73 3.57 -0.23 8.80
N LEU A 74 2.71 -0.14 9.81
CA LEU A 74 2.60 1.03 10.69
C LEU A 74 3.87 1.27 11.53
N THR A 75 4.60 0.21 11.88
CA THR A 75 5.85 0.30 12.65
C THR A 75 7.12 0.42 11.79
N SER A 76 6.96 0.43 10.47
CA SER A 76 8.07 0.68 9.54
C SER A 76 8.53 2.14 9.58
N PRO A 77 9.77 2.46 9.15
CA PRO A 77 10.25 3.84 9.10
C PRO A 77 9.39 4.77 8.23
N GLU A 78 8.82 4.23 7.15
CA GLU A 78 7.91 4.94 6.25
C GLU A 78 6.69 4.07 5.96
N PRO A 79 5.59 4.23 6.73
CA PRO A 79 4.35 3.52 6.45
C PRO A 79 3.80 3.87 5.06
N ARG A 80 3.30 2.87 4.35
CA ARG A 80 2.84 3.02 2.96
C ARG A 80 1.42 2.54 2.73
N VAL A 81 0.77 3.14 1.74
CA VAL A 81 -0.38 2.55 1.06
C VAL A 81 0.11 1.93 -0.23
N PHE A 82 -0.24 0.67 -0.48
CA PHE A 82 0.12 -0.04 -1.70
C PHE A 82 -1.02 0.06 -2.69
N VAL A 83 -0.67 0.34 -3.94
CA VAL A 83 -1.61 0.54 -5.04
C VAL A 83 -1.27 -0.46 -6.14
N GLN A 84 -2.17 -1.41 -6.37
CA GLN A 84 -2.12 -2.26 -7.55
C GLN A 84 -2.71 -1.49 -8.74
N TRP A 85 -2.03 -1.54 -9.88
CA TRP A 85 -2.54 -0.96 -11.12
C TRP A 85 -2.20 -1.83 -12.32
N ARG A 86 -2.89 -1.57 -13.44
CA ARG A 86 -2.62 -2.21 -14.72
C ARG A 86 -2.64 -1.18 -15.83
N LEU A 87 -1.83 -1.38 -16.87
CA LEU A 87 -1.90 -0.56 -18.07
C LEU A 87 -3.10 -1.00 -18.91
N GLU A 88 -4.12 -0.16 -18.98
CA GLU A 88 -5.36 -0.39 -19.71
C GLU A 88 -5.65 0.82 -20.60
N ASN A 89 -5.87 0.62 -21.90
CA ASN A 89 -6.11 1.70 -22.87
C ASN A 89 -5.07 2.84 -22.78
N ASP A 90 -3.78 2.49 -22.71
CA ASP A 90 -2.64 3.41 -22.56
C ASP A 90 -2.68 4.30 -21.31
N PHE A 91 -3.36 3.83 -20.25
CA PHE A 91 -3.48 4.50 -18.97
C PHE A 91 -3.20 3.53 -17.82
N ALA A 92 -2.41 3.95 -16.82
CA ALA A 92 -2.18 3.14 -15.61
C ALA A 92 -3.40 3.24 -14.69
N GLN A 93 -4.31 2.28 -14.85
CA GLN A 93 -5.58 2.20 -14.15
C GLN A 93 -5.37 1.48 -12.81
N PRO A 94 -5.58 2.15 -11.65
CA PRO A 94 -5.59 1.47 -10.36
C PRO A 94 -6.72 0.45 -10.31
N ARG A 95 -6.48 -0.63 -9.58
CA ARG A 95 -7.42 -1.75 -9.42
C ARG A 95 -7.79 -1.93 -7.96
N GLU A 96 -6.77 -2.00 -7.10
CA GLU A 96 -6.93 -2.29 -5.68
C GLU A 96 -5.91 -1.49 -4.85
N VAL A 97 -6.27 -1.24 -3.59
CA VAL A 97 -5.45 -0.51 -2.62
C VAL A 97 -5.43 -1.28 -1.30
N THR A 98 -4.26 -1.33 -0.65
CA THR A 98 -4.12 -2.01 0.64
C THR A 98 -3.05 -1.34 1.52
N VAL A 99 -3.13 -1.58 2.82
CA VAL A 99 -2.07 -1.30 3.79
C VAL A 99 -1.43 -2.59 4.33
N SER A 100 -1.77 -3.76 3.79
CA SER A 100 -1.14 -5.04 4.12
C SER A 100 0.13 -5.25 3.30
N TYR A 101 1.25 -5.49 3.98
CA TYR A 101 2.45 -6.05 3.32
C TYR A 101 2.18 -7.41 2.68
N GLY A 102 1.33 -8.25 3.29
CA GLY A 102 1.04 -9.59 2.81
C GLY A 102 0.30 -9.57 1.47
N GLU A 103 -0.67 -8.68 1.31
CA GLU A 103 -1.37 -8.49 0.03
C GLU A 103 -0.46 -7.87 -1.03
N ALA A 104 0.30 -6.82 -0.66
CA ALA A 104 1.26 -6.21 -1.59
C ALA A 104 2.31 -7.20 -2.10
N ALA A 105 2.83 -8.08 -1.22
CA ALA A 105 3.74 -9.15 -1.61
C ALA A 105 3.09 -10.13 -2.61
N ARG A 106 1.85 -10.56 -2.36
CA ARG A 106 1.11 -11.45 -3.28
C ARG A 106 0.92 -10.84 -4.67
N TRP A 107 0.67 -9.53 -4.74
CA TRP A 107 0.59 -8.82 -6.03
C TRP A 107 1.92 -8.87 -6.78
N LEU A 108 3.02 -8.54 -6.11
CA LEU A 108 4.37 -8.59 -6.70
C LEU A 108 4.76 -10.01 -7.15
N ASP A 109 4.50 -11.01 -6.31
CA ASP A 109 4.77 -12.42 -6.61
C ASP A 109 3.96 -12.93 -7.81
N SER A 110 2.80 -12.31 -8.07
CA SER A 110 1.94 -12.61 -9.23
C SER A 110 2.31 -11.80 -10.47
N GLY A 111 3.30 -10.90 -10.39
CA GLY A 111 3.74 -10.05 -11.49
C GLY A 111 2.84 -8.83 -11.76
N GLU A 112 1.96 -8.47 -10.84
CA GLU A 112 1.15 -7.25 -10.94
C GLU A 112 2.01 -5.99 -10.75
N GLN A 113 1.59 -4.87 -11.33
CA GLN A 113 2.22 -3.59 -10.99
C GLN A 113 1.71 -3.13 -9.62
N CYS A 114 2.64 -2.86 -8.71
CA CYS A 114 2.34 -2.46 -7.35
C CYS A 114 3.32 -1.38 -6.90
N ASP A 115 2.80 -0.18 -6.63
CA ASP A 115 3.57 0.93 -6.08
C ASP A 115 3.19 1.18 -4.62
N GLY A 116 4.19 1.48 -3.80
CA GLY A 116 3.99 1.92 -2.42
C GLY A 116 4.10 3.43 -2.31
N VAL A 117 3.02 4.11 -1.92
CA VAL A 117 2.98 5.56 -1.74
C VAL A 117 2.99 5.93 -0.26
N PRO A 118 3.48 7.13 0.12
CA PRO A 118 3.46 7.57 1.51
C PRO A 118 2.06 7.50 2.10
N MET A 119 1.91 6.92 3.29
CA MET A 119 0.62 6.82 3.98
C MET A 119 0.19 8.19 4.51
N PRO A 120 -0.98 8.73 4.09
CA PRO A 120 -1.56 9.93 4.69
C PRO A 120 -1.79 9.76 6.20
N PRO A 121 -1.60 10.82 7.01
CA PRO A 121 -1.79 10.76 8.46
C PRO A 121 -3.16 10.24 8.89
N GLU A 122 -4.22 10.60 8.16
CA GLU A 122 -5.60 10.17 8.43
C GLU A 122 -5.77 8.66 8.29
N ILE A 123 -5.06 8.06 7.33
CA ILE A 123 -5.05 6.61 7.12
C ILE A 123 -4.20 5.94 8.21
N ALA A 124 -3.07 6.53 8.59
CA ALA A 124 -2.21 6.02 9.66
C ALA A 124 -2.94 6.01 11.02
N GLU A 125 -3.70 7.07 11.34
CA GLU A 125 -4.52 7.15 12.55
C GLU A 125 -5.62 6.08 12.54
N TRP A 126 -6.39 6.00 11.45
CA TRP A 126 -7.44 5.00 11.29
C TRP A 126 -6.92 3.55 11.35
N LEU A 127 -5.77 3.28 10.74
CA LEU A 127 -5.08 1.99 10.80
C LEU A 127 -4.58 1.69 12.21
N GLY A 128 -4.02 2.69 12.88
CA GLY A 128 -3.54 2.62 14.26
C GLY A 128 -4.65 2.20 15.22
N ASP A 129 -5.85 2.78 15.12
CA ASP A 129 -7.00 2.38 15.91
C ASP A 129 -7.37 0.90 15.73
N PHE A 130 -7.34 0.43 14.48
CA PHE A 130 -7.64 -0.96 14.16
C PHE A 130 -6.58 -1.91 14.73
N VAL A 131 -5.30 -1.58 14.52
CA VAL A 131 -4.16 -2.34 15.03
C VAL A 131 -4.18 -2.39 16.56
N ASN A 132 -4.37 -1.26 17.24
CA ASN A 132 -4.44 -1.19 18.70
C ASN A 132 -5.56 -2.07 19.28
N THR A 133 -6.67 -2.22 18.55
CA THR A 133 -7.81 -3.03 18.98
C THR A 133 -7.60 -4.53 18.74
N HIS A 134 -6.92 -4.89 17.65
CA HIS A 134 -6.93 -6.26 17.14
C HIS A 134 -5.57 -6.97 17.20
N TYR A 135 -4.45 -6.24 17.24
CA TYR A 135 -3.12 -6.83 17.29
C TYR A 135 -2.84 -7.37 18.69
N LYS A 136 -2.59 -8.68 18.77
CA LYS A 136 -2.16 -9.36 19.99
C LYS A 136 -0.80 -9.99 19.70
N PRO A 137 0.31 -9.44 20.22
CA PRO A 137 1.62 -10.02 20.02
C PRO A 137 1.61 -11.49 20.44
N ALA A 138 2.15 -12.36 19.59
CA ALA A 138 2.32 -13.75 19.98
C ALA A 138 3.15 -13.79 21.27
N PRO A 139 2.76 -14.59 22.29
CA PRO A 139 3.53 -14.70 23.51
C PRO A 139 4.94 -15.15 23.14
N ARG A 140 5.95 -14.38 23.55
CA ARG A 140 7.36 -14.69 23.31
C ARG A 140 7.64 -16.11 23.83
N LYS A 141 7.75 -17.09 22.93
CA LYS A 141 8.28 -18.40 23.28
C LYS A 141 9.74 -18.20 23.66
N LYS A 142 10.06 -18.38 24.95
CA LYS A 142 11.45 -18.53 25.38
C LYS A 142 12.00 -19.75 24.64
N ILE A 143 12.84 -19.49 23.65
CA ILE A 143 13.65 -20.54 23.02
C ILE A 143 14.57 -21.04 24.14
N ARG A 144 14.27 -22.21 24.70
CA ARG A 144 15.25 -22.93 25.50
C ARG A 144 16.38 -23.27 24.54
N ARG A 145 17.55 -22.65 24.74
CA ARG A 145 18.77 -23.13 24.10
C ARG A 145 18.90 -24.60 24.51
N ASN A 146 18.93 -25.50 23.53
CA ASN A 146 19.55 -26.79 23.74
C ASN A 146 21.03 -26.48 23.93
N ASP A 147 21.46 -26.41 25.18
CA ASP A 147 22.86 -26.33 25.54
C ASP A 147 23.36 -27.77 25.75
N PRO A 148 23.98 -28.41 24.74
CA PRO A 148 24.47 -29.78 24.86
C PRO A 148 25.64 -29.93 25.85
N PHE A 149 26.09 -28.84 26.49
CA PHE A 149 27.15 -28.85 27.49
C PHE A 149 26.66 -28.51 28.90
N ALA A 150 25.36 -28.26 29.10
CA ALA A 150 24.80 -27.93 30.42
C ALA A 150 24.98 -29.04 31.47
N GLU A 151 25.17 -30.30 31.05
CA GLU A 151 25.40 -31.46 31.93
C GLU A 151 26.89 -31.77 32.20
N ARG A 152 27.83 -30.97 31.66
CA ARG A 152 29.28 -31.19 31.81
C ARG A 152 29.98 -30.08 32.60
N GLN A 153 29.47 -29.76 33.78
CA GLN A 153 30.26 -29.04 34.79
C GLN A 153 30.56 -29.98 35.97
N PRO A 154 31.83 -30.16 36.35
CA PRO A 154 32.22 -30.99 37.50
C PRO A 154 31.83 -30.36 38.85
#